data_AF-A0A7J9DYZ8-F1
#
_entry.id   AF-A0A7J9DYZ8-F1
#
_cell.length_a   1.000
_cell.length_b   1.000
_cell.length_c   1.000
_cell.angle_alpha   90.00
_cell.angle_beta   90.00
_cell.angle_gamma   90.00
#
_symmetry.space_group_name_H-M   'P 1'
#
loop_
_entity.id
_entity.type
_entity.pdbx_description
1 polymer ?
#
loop_
_entity_poly.entity_id
_entity_poly.type
_entity_poly.pdbx_seq_one_letter_code
_entity_poly.pdbx_strand_id
1 'polypeptide(L)'
;MVMDLVRWREGNYRKRIENWMEIQRKRRIYELGSLPPFLLVFAGNVEAIDHKWNQHGLGGDNVRGSCRSLHTGPVSLLHWSGKGKPWVRLDARNPCPLDHLWKPYDLYKGSSIKDRSSFPSSIFLG
;
A
#
# COMPACT_ATOMS: atom_id res chain seq x y z
N MET A 1 -2.39 -9.04 7.74
CA MET A 1 -3.18 -10.10 8.39
C MET A 1 -2.35 -11.37 8.36
N VAL A 2 -2.25 -12.05 9.49
CA VAL A 2 -1.57 -13.35 9.60
C VAL A 2 -2.64 -14.36 9.97
N MET A 3 -2.62 -15.54 9.34
CA MET A 3 -3.63 -16.57 9.55
C MET A 3 -2.98 -17.93 9.75
N ASP A 4 -3.49 -18.67 10.74
CA ASP A 4 -3.19 -20.08 10.94
C ASP A 4 -4.00 -20.92 9.94
N LEU A 5 -3.30 -21.52 8.97
CA LEU A 5 -3.93 -22.30 7.91
C LEU A 5 -4.41 -23.69 8.36
N VAL A 6 -3.90 -24.21 9.47
CA VAL A 6 -4.36 -25.48 10.04
C VAL A 6 -5.73 -25.26 10.68
N ARG A 7 -5.81 -24.31 11.62
CA ARG A 7 -7.08 -23.88 12.22
C ARG A 7 -8.07 -23.38 11.16
N TRP A 8 -7.56 -22.76 10.10
CA TRP A 8 -8.40 -22.32 8.99
C TRP A 8 -9.19 -23.46 8.35
N ARG A 9 -8.48 -24.57 8.07
CA ARG A 9 -9.04 -25.76 7.43
C ARG A 9 -9.95 -26.52 8.39
N GLU A 10 -9.50 -26.73 9.63
CA GLU A 10 -10.28 -27.42 10.67
C GLU A 10 -11.60 -26.69 10.98
N GLY A 11 -11.57 -25.35 11.05
CA GLY A 11 -12.74 -24.52 11.31
C GLY A 11 -13.65 -24.27 10.10
N ASN A 12 -13.29 -24.77 8.92
CA ASN A 12 -14.02 -24.58 7.65
C ASN A 12 -14.38 -23.10 7.37
N TYR A 13 -13.48 -22.15 7.68
CA TYR A 13 -13.80 -20.73 7.62
C TYR A 13 -13.98 -20.21 6.19
N ARG A 14 -13.37 -20.87 5.20
CA ARG A 14 -13.63 -20.59 3.77
C ARG A 14 -15.13 -20.59 3.50
N LYS A 15 -15.82 -21.69 3.84
CA LYS A 15 -17.26 -21.84 3.58
C LYS A 15 -18.09 -20.80 4.34
N ARG A 16 -17.70 -20.48 5.58
CA ARG A 16 -18.38 -19.45 6.39
C ARG A 16 -18.27 -18.06 5.77
N ILE A 17 -17.10 -17.71 5.24
CA ILE A 17 -16.88 -16.44 4.52
C ILE A 17 -17.66 -16.42 3.21
N GLU A 18 -17.59 -17.49 2.41
CA GLU A 18 -18.34 -17.61 1.15
C GLU A 18 -19.85 -17.46 1.36
N ASN A 19 -20.40 -18.00 2.46
CA ASN A 19 -21.82 -17.80 2.80
C ASN A 19 -22.18 -16.33 3.03
N TRP A 20 -21.33 -15.57 3.73
CA TRP A 20 -21.53 -14.13 3.91
C TRP A 20 -21.39 -13.35 2.60
N MET A 21 -20.49 -13.77 1.72
CA MET A 21 -20.35 -13.20 0.38
C MET A 21 -21.62 -13.43 -0.47
N GLU A 22 -22.23 -14.60 -0.37
CA GLU A 22 -23.49 -14.91 -1.05
C GLU A 22 -24.66 -14.07 -0.52
N ILE A 23 -24.70 -13.81 0.79
CA ILE A 23 -25.67 -12.86 1.39
C ILE A 23 -25.43 -11.45 0.84
N GLN A 24 -24.18 -10.97 0.83
CA GLN A 24 -23.80 -9.67 0.27
C GLN A 24 -24.23 -9.52 -1.19
N ARG A 25 -24.08 -10.58 -1.99
CA ARG A 25 -24.48 -10.61 -3.41
C ARG A 25 -25.98 -10.37 -3.60
N LYS A 26 -26.82 -10.87 -2.68
CA LYS A 26 -28.28 -10.71 -2.72
C LYS A 26 -28.75 -9.42 -2.09
N ARG A 27 -28.09 -9.01 -1.00
CA ARG A 27 -28.39 -7.80 -0.24
C ARG A 27 -27.10 -7.17 0.25
N ARG A 28 -26.87 -5.92 -0.13
CA ARG A 28 -25.72 -5.15 0.36
C ARG A 28 -25.85 -4.92 1.86
N ILE A 29 -24.97 -5.56 2.63
CA ILE A 29 -24.87 -5.49 4.10
C ILE A 29 -23.55 -4.87 4.57
N TYR A 30 -22.59 -4.67 3.66
CA TYR A 30 -21.34 -3.95 3.91
C TYR A 30 -20.80 -3.29 2.63
N GLU A 31 -19.84 -2.39 2.80
CA GLU A 31 -19.11 -1.73 1.72
C GLU A 31 -18.05 -2.64 1.06
N LEU A 32 -17.65 -2.32 -0.17
CA LEU A 32 -16.69 -3.14 -0.92
C LEU A 32 -15.37 -3.31 -0.15
N GLY A 33 -14.92 -4.56 -0.04
CA GLY A 33 -13.62 -4.90 0.54
C GLY A 33 -13.59 -6.32 1.07
N SER A 34 -12.39 -6.80 1.35
CA SER A 34 -12.19 -8.11 1.98
C SER A 34 -12.35 -8.06 3.50
N LEU A 35 -12.14 -6.92 4.15
CA LEU A 35 -12.20 -6.85 5.63
C LEU A 35 -13.60 -7.15 6.21
N PRO A 36 -14.71 -6.61 5.68
CA PRO A 36 -16.03 -6.86 6.26
C PRO A 36 -16.42 -8.34 6.41
N PRO A 37 -16.31 -9.20 5.38
CA PRO A 37 -16.67 -10.61 5.54
C PRO A 37 -15.76 -11.37 6.52
N PHE A 38 -14.51 -10.95 6.71
CA PHE A 38 -13.66 -11.51 7.77
C PHE A 38 -14.17 -11.11 9.16
N LEU A 39 -14.55 -9.85 9.36
CA LEU A 39 -15.09 -9.40 10.65
C LEU A 39 -16.43 -10.08 10.97
N LEU A 40 -17.28 -10.37 9.97
CA LEU A 40 -18.51 -11.15 10.19
C LEU A 40 -18.27 -12.58 10.70
N VAL A 41 -17.08 -13.14 10.46
CA VAL A 41 -16.73 -14.49 10.90
C VAL A 41 -15.89 -14.48 12.18
N PHE A 42 -15.00 -13.49 12.34
CA PHE A 42 -13.97 -13.48 13.36
C PHE A 42 -14.08 -12.36 14.38
N ALA A 43 -15.05 -11.43 14.28
CA ALA A 43 -15.21 -10.40 15.32
C ALA A 43 -15.31 -11.03 16.72
N GLY A 44 -14.52 -10.51 17.65
CA GLY A 44 -14.36 -11.08 19.00
C GLY A 44 -13.32 -12.19 19.13
N ASN A 45 -12.83 -12.75 18.02
CA ASN A 45 -11.78 -13.78 17.96
C ASN A 45 -10.55 -13.28 17.19
N VAL A 46 -10.24 -11.99 17.27
CA VAL A 46 -9.09 -11.35 16.63
C VAL A 46 -8.14 -10.82 17.69
N GLU A 47 -6.85 -10.98 17.45
CA GLU A 47 -5.78 -10.43 18.28
C GLU A 47 -5.10 -9.26 17.57
N ALA A 48 -4.85 -8.18 18.31
CA ALA A 48 -4.13 -7.04 17.78
C ALA A 48 -2.65 -7.40 17.60
N ILE A 49 -2.12 -7.12 16.41
CA ILE A 49 -0.69 -7.17 16.16
C ILE A 49 -0.10 -5.78 16.41
N ASP A 50 1.10 -5.72 16.97
CA ASP A 50 1.82 -4.47 17.21
C ASP A 50 1.84 -3.58 15.94
N HIS A 51 1.51 -2.30 16.12
CA HIS A 51 1.47 -1.29 15.07
C HIS A 51 2.74 -1.20 14.22
N LYS A 52 3.91 -1.55 14.77
CA LYS A 52 5.20 -1.61 14.04
C LYS A 52 5.15 -2.47 12.77
N TRP A 53 4.25 -3.45 12.74
CA TRP A 53 4.10 -4.36 11.61
C TRP A 53 3.35 -3.74 10.43
N ASN A 54 2.67 -2.61 10.59
CA ASN A 54 1.90 -1.99 9.51
C ASN A 54 1.65 -0.49 9.72
N GLN A 55 2.58 0.34 9.26
CA GLN A 55 2.35 1.76 9.12
C GLN A 55 1.46 2.02 7.90
N HIS A 56 0.20 2.34 8.14
CA HIS A 56 -0.78 2.67 7.10
C HIS A 56 -1.08 4.17 7.03
N GLY A 57 -1.87 4.59 6.05
CA GLY A 57 -2.29 5.97 5.85
C GLY A 57 -1.28 6.86 5.15
N LEU A 58 -0.22 6.30 4.57
CA LEU A 58 0.81 7.07 3.85
C LEU A 58 0.30 7.62 2.51
N GLY A 59 -0.91 7.22 2.10
CA GLY A 59 -1.64 7.84 1.01
C GLY A 59 -2.10 9.27 1.29
N GLY A 60 -1.91 9.76 2.52
CA GLY A 60 -2.28 11.10 2.97
C GLY A 60 -3.74 11.19 3.42
N ASP A 61 -4.08 12.35 3.99
CA ASP A 61 -5.46 12.69 4.34
C ASP A 61 -6.30 12.83 3.06
N ASN A 62 -7.42 12.09 2.96
CA ASN A 62 -8.27 12.09 1.76
C ASN A 62 -9.04 13.42 1.54
N VAL A 63 -9.06 14.31 2.53
CA VAL A 63 -9.72 15.63 2.54
C VAL A 63 -8.69 16.74 2.36
N ARG A 64 -7.61 16.74 3.13
CA ARG A 64 -6.60 17.81 3.14
C ARG A 64 -5.37 17.52 2.27
N GLY A 65 -5.18 16.29 1.81
CA GLY A 65 -4.01 15.88 1.03
C GLY A 65 -2.68 15.94 1.79
N SER A 66 -2.72 16.11 3.12
CA SER A 66 -1.51 16.27 3.93
C SER A 66 -0.73 14.96 4.07
N CYS A 67 0.59 15.09 4.14
CA CYS A 67 1.48 13.97 4.41
C CYS A 67 1.34 13.49 5.86
N ARG A 68 1.39 12.17 6.04
CA ARG A 68 1.38 11.53 7.36
C ARG A 68 2.80 11.21 7.81
N SER A 69 3.12 11.50 9.07
CA SER A 69 4.38 11.08 9.70
C SER A 69 4.35 9.60 10.08
N LEU A 70 5.53 9.00 10.25
CA LEU A 70 5.65 7.68 10.86
C LEU A 70 5.26 7.74 12.35
N HIS A 71 4.68 6.66 12.85
CA HIS A 71 4.62 6.44 14.29
C HIS A 71 6.04 6.28 14.87
N THR A 72 6.17 6.44 16.18
CA THR A 72 7.46 6.27 16.87
C THR A 72 7.90 4.80 16.83
N GLY A 73 9.22 4.57 16.73
CA GLY A 73 9.82 3.24 16.74
C GLY A 73 10.02 2.61 15.36
N PRO A 74 10.51 1.35 15.31
CA PRO A 74 10.78 0.65 14.05
C PRO A 74 9.49 0.35 13.29
N VAL A 75 9.60 0.29 11.96
CA VAL A 75 8.48 -0.03 11.05
C VAL A 75 8.91 -1.16 10.12
N SER A 76 8.07 -2.20 10.01
CA SER A 76 8.34 -3.37 9.17
C SER A 76 7.66 -3.28 7.79
N LEU A 77 6.52 -2.61 7.71
CA LEU A 77 5.74 -2.47 6.47
C LEU A 77 5.16 -1.06 6.36
N LEU A 78 5.39 -0.44 5.20
CA LEU A 78 4.84 0.86 4.82
C LEU A 78 3.66 0.65 3.85
N HIS A 79 2.50 1.20 4.18
CA HIS A 79 1.28 1.05 3.41
C HIS A 79 0.71 2.43 3.02
N TRP A 80 0.81 2.74 1.72
CA TRP A 80 0.19 3.90 1.08
C TRP A 80 -1.31 3.70 0.82
N SER A 81 -2.06 3.41 1.90
CA SER A 81 -3.52 3.42 1.86
C SER A 81 -4.04 4.84 1.73
N GLY A 82 -5.04 5.07 0.87
CA GLY A 82 -5.55 6.40 0.51
C GLY A 82 -5.36 6.71 -0.98
N LYS A 83 -5.75 7.92 -1.39
CA LYS A 83 -5.71 8.35 -2.80
C LYS A 83 -4.33 8.78 -3.27
N GLY A 84 -3.49 9.37 -2.40
CA GLY A 84 -2.18 9.87 -2.77
C GLY A 84 -1.16 8.75 -2.91
N LYS A 85 -1.09 8.12 -4.08
CA LYS A 85 -0.08 7.09 -4.36
C LYS A 85 1.30 7.72 -4.58
N PRO A 86 2.39 7.06 -4.15
CA PRO A 86 3.72 7.65 -4.18
C PRO A 86 4.16 7.96 -5.63
N TRP A 87 3.90 7.08 -6.59
CA TRP A 87 4.20 7.32 -8.01
C TRP A 87 3.49 8.56 -8.56
N VAL A 88 2.19 8.72 -8.27
CA VAL A 88 1.42 9.90 -8.72
C VAL A 88 2.03 11.21 -8.19
N ARG A 89 2.44 11.23 -6.92
CA ARG A 89 3.02 12.43 -6.30
C ARG A 89 4.45 12.70 -6.77
N LEU A 90 5.23 11.65 -7.00
CA LEU A 90 6.57 11.75 -7.57
C LEU A 90 6.53 12.32 -9.00
N ASP A 91 5.63 11.82 -9.85
CA ASP A 91 5.43 12.32 -11.22
C ASP A 91 4.98 13.77 -11.24
N ALA A 92 4.09 14.14 -10.30
CA ALA A 92 3.62 15.52 -10.12
C ALA A 92 4.65 16.46 -9.47
N ARG A 93 5.87 15.98 -9.15
CA ARG A 93 6.92 16.72 -8.44
C ARG A 93 6.47 17.33 -7.11
N ASN A 94 5.50 16.70 -6.44
CA ASN A 94 5.00 17.10 -5.14
C ASN A 94 4.96 15.90 -4.16
N PRO A 95 6.10 15.25 -3.88
CA PRO A 95 6.16 14.06 -3.04
C PRO A 95 5.99 14.39 -1.56
N CYS A 96 5.39 13.45 -0.83
CA CYS A 96 5.60 13.39 0.61
C CYS A 96 7.01 12.87 0.91
N PRO A 97 7.63 13.23 2.06
CA PRO A 97 8.99 12.79 2.39
C PRO A 97 9.22 11.29 2.27
N LEU A 98 8.24 10.47 2.66
CA LEU A 98 8.33 9.01 2.61
C LEU A 98 8.21 8.41 1.20
N ASP A 99 7.67 9.13 0.21
CA ASP A 99 7.47 8.61 -1.14
C ASP A 99 8.80 8.28 -1.83
N HIS A 100 9.87 8.96 -1.45
CA HIS A 100 11.20 8.68 -1.96
C HIS A 100 11.72 7.29 -1.55
N LEU A 101 11.19 6.68 -0.49
CA LEU A 101 11.50 5.30 -0.13
C LEU A 101 10.90 4.30 -1.12
N TRP A 102 9.79 4.66 -1.79
CA TRP A 102 9.18 3.83 -2.82
C TRP A 102 9.92 3.96 -4.16
N LYS A 103 10.45 5.15 -4.48
CA LYS A 103 11.06 5.48 -5.78
C LYS A 103 12.06 4.44 -6.34
N PRO A 104 12.97 3.83 -5.55
CA PRO A 104 13.90 2.82 -6.07
C PRO A 104 13.22 1.55 -6.61
N TYR A 105 11.98 1.30 -6.21
CA TYR A 105 11.17 0.15 -6.61
C TYR A 105 10.23 0.48 -7.78
N ASP A 106 10.29 1.71 -8.31
CA ASP A 106 9.56 2.05 -9.51
C ASP A 106 10.13 1.25 -10.71
N LEU A 107 9.28 0.39 -11.27
CA LEU A 107 9.63 -0.44 -12.41
C LEU A 107 9.53 0.33 -13.73
N TYR A 108 8.98 1.54 -13.72
CA TYR A 108 8.93 2.39 -14.90
C TYR A 108 10.33 2.90 -15.23
N LYS A 109 10.97 2.20 -16.17
CA LYS A 109 12.15 2.71 -16.86
C LYS A 109 11.68 3.74 -17.88
N GLY A 110 11.52 5.00 -17.45
CA GLY A 110 11.44 6.10 -18.40
C GLY A 110 12.58 5.95 -19.39
N SER A 111 12.29 6.10 -20.69
CA SER A 111 13.33 6.08 -21.72
C SER A 111 14.43 7.01 -21.22
N SER A 112 15.59 6.44 -20.92
CA SER A 112 16.73 7.21 -20.48
C SER A 112 16.94 8.27 -21.56
N ILE A 113 16.55 9.51 -21.28
CA ILE A 113 17.12 10.63 -22.00
C ILE A 113 18.60 10.44 -21.72
N LYS A 114 19.30 10.00 -22.75
CA LYS A 114 20.75 10.00 -22.74
C LYS A 114 21.09 11.46 -22.52
N ASP A 115 21.36 11.84 -21.29
CA ASP A 115 22.31 12.91 -21.00
C ASP A 115 23.64 12.41 -21.56
N ARG A 116 23.76 12.49 -22.88
CA ARG A 116 25.05 12.72 -23.51
C ARG A 116 25.41 14.11 -23.06
N SER A 117 26.02 14.18 -21.89
CA SER A 117 26.99 15.20 -21.56
C SER A 117 27.79 15.46 -22.84
N SER A 118 27.60 16.64 -23.41
CA SER A 118 28.43 17.21 -24.45
C SER A 118 29.85 17.24 -23.89
N PHE A 119 30.64 16.21 -24.22
CA PHE A 119 32.08 16.30 -24.11
C PHE A 119 32.52 17.43 -25.06
N PRO A 120 33.31 18.42 -24.61
CA PRO A 120 33.93 19.33 -25.54
C PRO A 120 34.99 18.52 -26.28
N SER A 121 34.75 18.27 -27.56
CA SER A 121 35.81 17.81 -28.46
C SER A 121 36.83 18.93 -28.54
N SER A 122 37.96 18.76 -27.86
CA SER A 122 39.19 19.46 -28.18
C SER A 122 39.48 19.30 -29.68
N ILE A 123 39.51 20.42 -30.40
CA ILE A 123 40.15 20.50 -31.71
C ILE A 123 41.29 21.49 -31.59
N PHE A 124 42.49 20.94 -31.46
CA PHE A 124 43.70 21.54 -32.00
C PHE A 124 43.54 21.65 -33.51
N LEU A 125 43.88 22.80 -34.09
CA LEU A 125 44.49 22.98 -35.42
C LEU A 125 44.67 24.49 -35.69
N GLY A 126 45.92 24.90 -35.95
CA GLY A 126 46.29 26.26 -36.39
C GLY A 126 47.37 26.89 -35.54
#